data_AF-A0A518K3D2-F1
#
_entry.id   AF-A0A518K3D2-F1
#
_cell.length_a   1.000
_cell.length_b   1.000
_cell.length_c   1.000
_cell.angle_alpha   90.00
_cell.angle_beta   90.00
_cell.angle_gamma   90.00
#
_symmetry.space_group_name_H-M   'P 1'
#
loop_
_entity.id
_entity.type
_entity.pdbx_description
1 polymer ?
#
loop_
_entity_poly.entity_id
_entity_poly.type
_entity_poly.pdbx_seq_one_letter_code
_entity_poly.pdbx_strand_id
1 'polypeptide(L)'
;MQASYGAVGASRGWRRHRAVICRVGEFNAAALSIRVVGRRAPPDLQDRLHFIRCMTLASRTFAAAIAIFACGIGFAREPFDTSGLRLNQLQVIGSHNSYKQAIDAPLLRLMSLANGDARALDYAHPPLSEQLDLGLRALELDLFDDPDGGRYAAPQGLELQRRMGFEPAPYNADRKMQTPGFKVLHVTDVDFRSNCATLDDALVELREWSQRNAGHLPVIVTMNLNDQPAPFPNATEPAPFGAAALDRLDETIREGLSEDRLITPDLVRGDAETLAAAIRDRGWPRVDDVRGQFLFVIDEGGMKRRDYVDGHPSLCGRALFTTSEPGTPEAAVLIINDPLRDGQAIRQRVEQGYLVRTRADAETAEARAGDHSRFDASRVCGAQVISTDYPLPDERLGTGYSVAFEGGAYVRRNPVTATKTPASDPAASDPPASSP
;
A
#
# COMPACT_ATOMS: atom_id res chain seq x y z
N MET A 1 31.42 4.52 60.18
CA MET A 1 30.05 4.26 60.69
C MET A 1 29.41 3.29 59.71
N GLN A 2 29.58 1.96 59.80
CA GLN A 2 29.02 1.00 60.79
C GLN A 2 27.52 1.25 61.02
N ALA A 3 26.65 0.40 60.46
CA ALA A 3 26.01 -0.77 61.13
C ALA A 3 24.76 -0.31 61.94
N SER A 4 23.62 -0.98 62.07
CA SER A 4 23.11 -2.32 61.75
C SER A 4 21.68 -2.41 62.30
N TYR A 5 20.83 -3.26 61.70
CA TYR A 5 19.81 -4.14 62.33
C TYR A 5 18.64 -3.59 63.20
N GLY A 6 17.46 -4.21 62.98
CA GLY A 6 16.41 -4.31 64.00
C GLY A 6 15.06 -4.82 63.47
N ALA A 7 14.77 -6.11 63.66
CA ALA A 7 13.54 -6.81 63.28
C ALA A 7 12.68 -7.17 64.53
N VAL A 8 11.51 -7.79 64.27
CA VAL A 8 10.60 -8.59 65.17
C VAL A 8 9.49 -7.77 65.87
N GLY A 9 8.19 -8.15 65.92
CA GLY A 9 7.42 -9.35 65.53
C GLY A 9 5.89 -9.08 65.65
N ALA A 10 5.04 -9.67 64.79
CA ALA A 10 4.19 -10.87 65.01
C ALA A 10 2.86 -10.66 65.78
N SER A 11 1.69 -10.82 65.12
CA SER A 11 0.75 -11.95 65.36
C SER A 11 -0.65 -11.82 64.71
N ARG A 12 -1.04 -12.91 64.01
CA ARG A 12 -2.39 -13.56 63.83
C ARG A 12 -3.51 -12.80 63.08
N GLY A 13 -4.26 -13.36 62.12
CA GLY A 13 -4.30 -14.72 61.54
C GLY A 13 -5.38 -14.93 60.45
N TRP A 14 -5.20 -16.03 59.68
CA TRP A 14 -6.16 -17.00 59.05
C TRP A 14 -7.42 -16.50 58.29
N ARG A 15 -7.81 -16.96 57.08
CA ARG A 15 -7.74 -18.25 56.33
C ARG A 15 -7.77 -17.98 54.79
N ARG A 16 -6.86 -18.51 53.96
CA ARG A 16 -6.91 -19.74 53.11
C ARG A 16 -8.16 -19.93 52.23
N HIS A 17 -7.97 -19.93 50.90
CA HIS A 17 -8.31 -21.08 50.03
C HIS A 17 -7.35 -21.16 48.81
N ARG A 18 -6.99 -22.40 48.49
CA ARG A 18 -5.94 -22.82 47.54
C ARG A 18 -6.51 -23.00 46.13
N ALA A 19 -5.67 -22.72 45.14
CA ALA A 19 -5.79 -23.11 43.74
C ALA A 19 -5.64 -24.62 43.54
N VAL A 20 -6.24 -25.14 42.45
CA VAL A 20 -5.74 -26.32 41.72
C VAL A 20 -5.99 -26.12 40.22
N ILE A 21 -4.91 -26.17 39.44
CA ILE A 21 -4.89 -26.37 37.99
C ILE A 21 -4.80 -27.88 37.74
N CYS A 22 -5.55 -28.42 36.78
CA CYS A 22 -5.22 -29.68 36.11
C CYS A 22 -5.80 -29.73 34.68
N ARG A 23 -4.94 -30.11 33.73
CA ARG A 23 -5.24 -30.51 32.34
C ARG A 23 -5.82 -31.95 32.31
N VAL A 24 -6.32 -32.30 31.12
CA VAL A 24 -6.33 -33.61 30.43
C VAL A 24 -7.75 -34.13 30.12
N GLY A 25 -7.96 -34.49 28.85
CA GLY A 25 -8.66 -35.72 28.49
C GLY A 25 -9.91 -35.57 27.62
N GLU A 26 -9.78 -35.91 26.35
CA GLU A 26 -10.88 -36.37 25.49
C GLU A 26 -11.67 -37.49 26.18
N PHE A 27 -13.01 -37.49 26.11
CA PHE A 27 -13.77 -38.74 26.27
C PHE A 27 -15.08 -38.75 25.48
N ASN A 28 -15.19 -39.81 24.69
CA ASN A 28 -16.29 -40.21 23.83
C ASN A 28 -17.56 -40.63 24.59
N ALA A 29 -18.68 -40.54 23.88
CA ALA A 29 -20.02 -40.92 24.32
C ALA A 29 -20.18 -42.43 24.57
N ALA A 30 -20.71 -42.81 25.73
CA ALA A 30 -21.49 -44.04 25.89
C ALA A 30 -22.35 -43.96 27.17
N ALA A 31 -23.67 -44.06 26.96
CA ALA A 31 -24.73 -44.54 27.85
C ALA A 31 -24.49 -44.51 29.38
N LEU A 32 -25.29 -43.69 30.10
CA LEU A 32 -25.73 -44.07 31.44
C LEU A 32 -27.19 -43.64 31.65
N SER A 33 -28.05 -44.64 31.76
CA SER A 33 -29.45 -44.55 32.17
C SER A 33 -29.52 -44.53 33.70
N ILE A 34 -30.11 -43.48 34.28
CA ILE A 34 -30.42 -43.44 35.72
C ILE A 34 -31.93 -43.29 35.89
N ARG A 35 -32.51 -44.31 36.56
CA ARG A 35 -33.89 -44.34 37.06
C ARG A 35 -34.08 -43.28 38.14
N VAL A 36 -35.16 -42.51 38.01
CA VAL A 36 -35.65 -41.56 39.03
C VAL A 36 -36.28 -42.34 40.18
N VAL A 37 -35.82 -42.09 41.42
CA VAL A 37 -36.53 -42.46 42.64
C VAL A 37 -36.85 -41.19 43.43
N GLY A 38 -38.13 -40.84 43.45
CA GLY A 38 -38.81 -40.19 44.58
C GLY A 38 -38.43 -38.76 44.96
N ARG A 39 -39.10 -37.77 44.35
CA ARG A 39 -39.88 -36.70 45.02
C ARG A 39 -40.49 -35.78 43.95
N ARG A 40 -41.78 -35.45 44.12
CA ARG A 40 -42.63 -34.72 43.15
C ARG A 40 -42.07 -33.34 42.85
N ALA A 41 -41.86 -33.03 41.57
CA ALA A 41 -41.63 -31.69 41.05
C ALA A 41 -42.97 -30.97 40.79
N PRO A 42 -43.07 -29.64 41.00
CA PRO A 42 -44.28 -28.85 40.80
C PRO A 42 -44.68 -28.70 39.31
N PRO A 43 -45.96 -28.40 39.03
CA PRO A 43 -46.54 -28.48 37.68
C PRO A 43 -46.27 -27.20 36.88
N ASP A 44 -45.07 -27.07 36.33
CA ASP A 44 -44.80 -26.18 35.18
C ASP A 44 -43.69 -26.72 34.23
N LEU A 45 -43.20 -27.93 34.48
CA LEU A 45 -42.13 -28.58 33.71
C LEU A 45 -42.64 -29.55 32.63
N GLN A 46 -43.93 -29.51 32.28
CA GLN A 46 -44.51 -30.29 31.17
C GLN A 46 -44.69 -29.48 29.87
N ASP A 47 -44.72 -28.14 29.94
CA ASP A 47 -44.84 -27.30 28.74
C ASP A 47 -43.50 -26.97 28.09
N ARG A 48 -42.37 -27.20 28.78
CA ARG A 48 -41.01 -26.99 28.23
C ARG A 48 -40.38 -28.21 27.57
N LEU A 49 -41.03 -29.38 27.61
CA LEU A 49 -40.55 -30.61 26.96
C LEU A 49 -41.30 -31.00 25.68
N HIS A 50 -42.41 -30.33 25.35
CA HIS A 50 -43.06 -30.42 24.04
C HIS A 50 -42.42 -29.50 22.99
N PHE A 51 -41.80 -28.39 23.39
CA PHE A 51 -41.12 -27.46 22.47
C PHE A 51 -39.77 -28.01 21.94
N ILE A 52 -39.10 -28.88 22.70
CA ILE A 52 -37.79 -29.46 22.33
C ILE A 52 -37.96 -30.78 21.53
N ARG A 53 -39.13 -31.42 21.57
CA ARG A 53 -39.42 -32.66 20.80
C ARG A 53 -40.01 -32.44 19.41
N CYS A 54 -40.37 -31.20 19.04
CA CYS A 54 -40.78 -30.85 17.67
C CYS A 54 -39.67 -30.27 16.79
N MET A 55 -38.46 -30.05 17.31
CA MET A 55 -37.31 -29.57 16.52
C MET A 55 -36.26 -30.63 16.18
N THR A 56 -36.56 -31.92 16.39
CA THR A 56 -35.65 -33.04 16.09
C THR A 56 -36.25 -34.09 15.14
N LEU A 57 -37.15 -33.66 14.24
CA LEU A 57 -37.62 -34.49 13.12
C LEU A 57 -37.87 -33.70 11.82
N ALA A 58 -37.06 -32.66 11.57
CA ALA A 58 -37.00 -31.95 10.28
C ALA A 58 -35.54 -31.79 9.78
N SER A 59 -34.66 -32.70 10.21
CA SER A 59 -33.22 -32.67 9.91
C SER A 59 -32.82 -33.96 9.21
N ARG A 60 -33.38 -34.22 8.02
CA ARG A 60 -32.94 -35.31 7.12
C ARG A 60 -33.56 -35.26 5.71
N THR A 61 -33.73 -34.08 5.11
CA THR A 61 -33.99 -33.93 3.65
C THR A 61 -33.62 -32.53 3.12
N PHE A 62 -32.63 -31.88 3.73
CA PHE A 62 -32.09 -30.60 3.23
C PHE A 62 -30.55 -30.59 3.27
N ALA A 63 -29.95 -31.68 2.79
CA ALA A 63 -28.51 -31.85 2.65
C ALA A 63 -28.13 -32.39 1.26
N ALA A 64 -28.80 -31.87 0.23
CA ALA A 64 -28.45 -32.09 -1.19
C ALA A 64 -28.85 -30.89 -2.06
N ALA A 65 -28.75 -29.69 -1.49
CA ALA A 65 -28.77 -28.42 -2.21
C ALA A 65 -27.90 -27.41 -1.44
N ILE A 66 -26.69 -27.85 -1.03
CA ILE A 66 -25.60 -26.88 -0.96
C ILE A 66 -25.36 -26.55 -2.42
N ALA A 67 -26.00 -25.45 -2.81
CA ALA A 67 -25.74 -24.78 -4.05
C ALA A 67 -24.22 -24.81 -4.25
N ILE A 68 -23.82 -25.31 -5.41
CA ILE A 68 -22.62 -24.85 -6.08
C ILE A 68 -22.86 -23.36 -6.31
N PHE A 69 -22.78 -22.57 -5.24
CA PHE A 69 -22.22 -21.24 -5.33
C PHE A 69 -20.74 -21.52 -5.51
N ALA A 70 -20.38 -21.93 -6.74
CA ALA A 70 -19.13 -21.49 -7.28
C ALA A 70 -19.19 -19.99 -7.04
N CYS A 71 -18.47 -19.54 -6.01
CA CYS A 71 -18.00 -18.20 -5.93
C CYS A 71 -17.32 -18.02 -7.29
N GLY A 72 -18.05 -17.46 -8.24
CA GLY A 72 -17.43 -16.71 -9.31
C GLY A 72 -16.63 -15.71 -8.51
N ILE A 73 -15.34 -16.00 -8.36
CA ILE A 73 -14.34 -15.01 -8.01
C ILE A 73 -14.62 -13.95 -9.06
N GLY A 74 -15.35 -12.93 -8.67
CA GLY A 74 -15.64 -11.80 -9.51
C GLY A 74 -14.32 -11.11 -9.64
N PHE A 75 -13.48 -11.60 -10.56
CA PHE A 75 -12.41 -10.79 -11.11
C PHE A 75 -13.12 -9.51 -11.54
N ALA A 76 -12.76 -8.38 -10.93
CA ALA A 76 -13.11 -7.10 -11.49
C ALA A 76 -12.67 -7.18 -12.95
N ARG A 77 -13.66 -7.29 -13.84
CA ARG A 77 -13.38 -7.57 -15.24
C ARG A 77 -12.64 -6.34 -15.73
N GLU A 78 -11.39 -6.54 -16.14
CA GLU A 78 -10.53 -5.43 -16.58
C GLU A 78 -11.30 -4.58 -17.59
N PRO A 79 -11.16 -3.24 -17.54
CA PRO A 79 -11.98 -2.35 -18.37
C PRO A 79 -11.77 -2.58 -19.88
N PHE A 80 -10.70 -3.29 -20.25
CA PHE A 80 -10.40 -3.70 -21.61
C PHE A 80 -9.48 -4.93 -21.64
N ASP A 81 -9.37 -5.55 -22.81
CA ASP A 81 -8.46 -6.66 -23.06
C ASP A 81 -6.99 -6.20 -23.11
N THR A 82 -6.17 -6.73 -22.21
CA THR A 82 -4.73 -6.44 -22.12
C THR A 82 -3.86 -7.42 -22.90
N SER A 83 -4.44 -8.45 -23.53
CA SER A 83 -3.67 -9.47 -24.23
C SER A 83 -2.74 -8.85 -25.27
N GLY A 84 -1.47 -9.27 -25.23
CA GLY A 84 -0.43 -8.79 -26.11
C GLY A 84 0.16 -7.41 -25.75
N LEU A 85 -0.40 -6.69 -24.78
CA LEU A 85 0.17 -5.42 -24.31
C LEU A 85 1.42 -5.65 -23.43
N ARG A 86 2.33 -4.69 -23.48
CA ARG A 86 3.47 -4.55 -22.56
C ARG A 86 3.13 -3.59 -21.42
N LEU A 87 3.86 -3.70 -20.31
CA LEU A 87 3.64 -2.88 -19.11
C LEU A 87 3.55 -1.38 -19.45
N ASN A 88 4.50 -0.85 -20.25
CA ASN A 88 4.52 0.57 -20.63
C ASN A 88 3.51 0.97 -21.72
N GLN A 89 2.64 0.05 -22.14
CA GLN A 89 1.48 0.29 -22.99
C GLN A 89 0.17 0.42 -22.20
N LEU A 90 0.23 0.23 -20.88
CA LEU A 90 -0.83 0.67 -19.98
C LEU A 90 -0.63 2.15 -19.63
N GLN A 91 -1.74 2.86 -19.44
CA GLN A 91 -1.77 4.15 -18.77
C GLN A 91 -2.67 4.01 -17.56
N VAL A 92 -2.13 4.29 -16.38
CA VAL A 92 -2.75 4.07 -15.07
C VAL A 92 -2.82 5.36 -14.29
N ILE A 93 -3.85 5.47 -13.46
CA ILE A 93 -3.98 6.49 -12.43
C ILE A 93 -3.51 5.89 -11.11
N GLY A 94 -2.78 6.70 -10.35
CA GLY A 94 -2.36 6.40 -8.99
C GLY A 94 -2.59 7.59 -8.07
N SER A 95 -2.60 7.32 -6.77
CA SER A 95 -2.62 8.39 -5.78
C SER A 95 -1.20 8.89 -5.49
N HIS A 96 -1.08 10.19 -5.24
CA HIS A 96 0.11 10.83 -4.70
C HIS A 96 0.02 10.79 -3.17
N ASN A 97 1.12 10.51 -2.46
CA ASN A 97 1.12 10.29 -1.01
C ASN A 97 0.05 9.29 -0.53
N SER A 98 -0.04 8.11 -1.15
CA SER A 98 -1.14 7.14 -0.98
C SER A 98 -1.43 6.75 0.47
N TYR A 99 -0.44 6.82 1.34
CA TYR A 99 -0.56 6.48 2.75
C TYR A 99 -1.23 7.58 3.59
N LYS A 100 -1.33 8.80 3.08
CA LYS A 100 -1.63 10.00 3.87
C LYS A 100 -3.05 10.01 4.45
N GLN A 101 -3.13 10.22 5.76
CA GLN A 101 -4.37 10.55 6.44
C GLN A 101 -4.54 12.08 6.56
N ALA A 102 -5.76 12.51 6.89
CA ALA A 102 -6.04 13.91 7.13
C ALA A 102 -5.25 14.41 8.36
N ILE A 103 -4.71 15.63 8.26
CA ILE A 103 -4.16 16.33 9.41
C ILE A 103 -5.31 16.65 10.39
N ASP A 104 -5.09 16.47 11.69
CA ASP A 104 -6.06 16.83 12.73
C ASP A 104 -6.53 18.27 12.53
N ALA A 105 -7.85 18.50 12.46
CA ALA A 105 -8.41 19.81 12.14
C ALA A 105 -7.88 20.97 13.04
N PRO A 106 -7.68 20.79 14.36
CA PRO A 106 -7.03 21.82 15.18
C PRO A 106 -5.59 22.12 14.74
N LEU A 107 -4.80 21.09 14.40
CA LEU A 107 -3.42 21.26 13.95
C LEU A 107 -3.38 21.97 12.59
N LEU A 108 -4.21 21.54 11.64
CA LEU A 108 -4.31 22.18 10.32
C LEU A 108 -4.67 23.67 10.43
N ARG A 109 -5.57 24.04 11.36
CA ARG A 109 -5.89 25.45 11.65
C ARG A 109 -4.70 26.20 12.22
N LEU A 110 -3.97 25.61 13.16
CA LEU A 110 -2.77 26.23 13.74
C LEU A 110 -1.68 26.44 12.67
N MET A 111 -1.48 25.46 11.79
CA MET A 111 -0.57 25.56 10.65
C MET A 111 -1.00 26.69 9.70
N SER A 112 -2.29 26.79 9.37
CA SER A 112 -2.83 27.84 8.49
C SER A 112 -2.61 29.26 9.04
N LEU A 113 -2.62 29.42 10.36
CA LEU A 113 -2.35 30.70 11.02
C LEU A 113 -0.86 31.07 11.01
N ALA A 114 0.02 30.07 11.04
CA ALA A 114 1.48 30.26 11.04
C ALA A 114 2.02 30.47 9.63
N ASN A 115 1.60 29.62 8.69
CA ASN A 115 1.97 29.60 7.29
C ASN A 115 0.68 29.58 6.47
N GLY A 116 0.42 30.65 5.70
CA GLY A 116 -0.87 30.85 5.01
C GLY A 116 -1.28 29.78 3.98
N ASP A 117 -0.44 28.77 3.74
CA ASP A 117 -0.61 27.76 2.69
C ASP A 117 -0.70 26.30 3.20
N ALA A 118 -1.18 26.07 4.42
CA ALA A 118 -1.48 24.71 4.90
C ALA A 118 -2.57 23.99 4.08
N ARG A 119 -3.26 24.71 3.17
CA ARG A 119 -4.30 24.16 2.29
C ARG A 119 -3.78 23.11 1.32
N ALA A 120 -2.51 23.20 0.93
CA ALA A 120 -1.86 22.21 0.08
C ALA A 120 -1.79 20.82 0.74
N LEU A 121 -1.89 20.74 2.07
CA LEU A 121 -1.81 19.51 2.85
C LEU A 121 -3.18 18.95 3.28
N ASP A 122 -4.25 19.67 2.94
CA ASP A 122 -5.62 19.42 3.41
C ASP A 122 -6.36 18.43 2.49
N TYR A 123 -5.84 17.21 2.42
CA TYR A 123 -6.43 16.06 1.73
C TYR A 123 -6.03 14.76 2.46
N ALA A 124 -6.64 13.64 2.04
CA ALA A 124 -6.39 12.32 2.61
C ALA A 124 -6.78 11.22 1.64
N HIS A 125 -6.27 10.01 1.90
CA HIS A 125 -6.62 8.81 1.15
C HIS A 125 -7.20 7.72 2.07
N PRO A 126 -8.04 6.82 1.53
CA PRO A 126 -8.36 5.55 2.20
C PRO A 126 -7.11 4.65 2.28
N PRO A 127 -7.15 3.52 3.01
CA PRO A 127 -6.06 2.54 3.03
C PRO A 127 -5.58 2.09 1.65
N LEU A 128 -4.34 1.60 1.54
CA LEU A 128 -3.72 1.26 0.25
C LEU A 128 -4.54 0.18 -0.49
N SER A 129 -5.03 -0.82 0.23
CA SER A 129 -5.86 -1.89 -0.31
C SER A 129 -7.19 -1.39 -0.85
N GLU A 130 -7.85 -0.44 -0.17
CA GLU A 130 -9.09 0.18 -0.66
C GLU A 130 -8.84 0.99 -1.94
N GLN A 131 -7.71 1.69 -2.03
CA GLN A 131 -7.29 2.40 -3.24
C GLN A 131 -7.09 1.44 -4.42
N LEU A 132 -6.48 0.29 -4.19
CA LEU A 132 -6.29 -0.74 -5.22
C LEU A 132 -7.60 -1.43 -5.60
N ASP A 133 -8.54 -1.58 -4.66
CA ASP A 133 -9.90 -2.09 -4.89
C ASP A 133 -10.74 -1.12 -5.75
N LEU A 134 -10.50 0.20 -5.65
CA LEU A 134 -11.09 1.18 -6.59
C LEU A 134 -10.62 0.96 -8.03
N GLY A 135 -9.45 0.34 -8.22
CA GLY A 135 -8.85 0.07 -9.53
C GLY A 135 -7.58 0.87 -9.80
N LEU A 136 -7.09 1.67 -8.86
CA LEU A 136 -5.79 2.33 -8.98
C LEU A 136 -4.68 1.28 -9.17
N ARG A 137 -3.66 1.62 -9.96
CA ARG A 137 -2.51 0.73 -10.23
C ARG A 137 -1.17 1.45 -10.07
N ALA A 138 -1.19 2.59 -9.41
CA ALA A 138 0.01 3.23 -8.89
C ALA A 138 -0.23 3.81 -7.49
N LEU A 139 0.80 3.72 -6.65
CA LEU A 139 0.83 4.23 -5.28
C LEU A 139 2.15 4.98 -5.06
N GLU A 140 2.21 5.79 -4.00
CA GLU A 140 3.39 6.52 -3.58
C GLU A 140 3.55 6.46 -2.07
N LEU A 141 4.77 6.21 -1.61
CA LEU A 141 5.15 6.16 -0.20
C LEU A 141 6.31 7.12 0.09
N ASP A 142 6.19 7.88 1.17
CA ASP A 142 7.28 8.70 1.66
C ASP A 142 7.93 7.99 2.83
N LEU A 143 9.22 7.68 2.68
CA LEU A 143 9.97 6.90 3.65
C LEU A 143 10.90 7.79 4.43
N PHE A 144 10.96 7.54 5.73
CA PHE A 144 11.94 8.08 6.64
C PHE A 144 12.68 6.93 7.32
N ASP A 145 14.01 6.91 7.23
CA ASP A 145 14.81 5.89 7.93
C ASP A 145 14.78 6.11 9.45
N ASP A 146 14.60 5.02 10.20
CA ASP A 146 14.59 5.00 11.67
C ASP A 146 15.18 3.67 12.18
N PRO A 147 16.51 3.45 12.02
CA PRO A 147 17.13 2.17 12.30
C PRO A 147 17.08 1.76 13.78
N ASP A 148 16.91 2.72 14.69
CA ASP A 148 16.80 2.47 16.13
C ASP A 148 15.34 2.48 16.62
N GLY A 149 14.44 3.06 15.83
CA GLY A 149 13.04 3.28 16.20
C GLY A 149 12.86 4.47 17.14
N GLY A 150 11.63 4.97 17.18
CA GLY A 150 11.19 6.00 18.13
C GLY A 150 11.43 7.43 17.68
N ARG A 151 12.16 7.68 16.58
CA ARG A 151 12.48 9.04 16.11
C ARG A 151 11.23 9.86 15.81
N TYR A 152 10.21 9.22 15.24
CA TYR A 152 8.97 9.87 14.81
C TYR A 152 7.77 9.55 15.74
N ALA A 153 8.04 9.02 16.94
CA ALA A 153 7.00 8.57 17.85
C ALA A 153 6.28 9.69 18.63
N ALA A 154 6.85 10.89 18.67
CA ALA A 154 6.32 12.02 19.44
C ALA A 154 6.36 13.32 18.62
N PRO A 155 5.58 13.40 17.52
CA PRO A 155 5.60 14.56 16.63
C PRO A 155 5.18 15.84 17.35
N GLN A 156 5.87 16.94 17.07
CA GLN A 156 5.65 18.22 17.76
C GLN A 156 4.25 18.81 17.55
N GLY A 157 3.57 18.49 16.45
CA GLY A 157 2.20 18.92 16.19
C GLY A 157 1.23 18.48 17.30
N LEU A 158 1.45 17.32 17.91
CA LEU A 158 0.66 16.86 19.06
C LEU A 158 0.87 17.75 20.27
N GLU A 159 2.11 18.14 20.55
CA GLU A 159 2.43 19.00 21.67
C GLU A 159 1.92 20.43 21.45
N LEU A 160 2.02 20.93 20.22
CA LEU A 160 1.45 22.21 19.83
C LEU A 160 -0.07 22.24 20.05
N GLN A 161 -0.79 21.17 19.67
CA GLN A 161 -2.23 21.05 19.94
C GLN A 161 -2.52 21.14 21.45
N ARG A 162 -1.81 20.37 22.28
CA ARG A 162 -2.00 20.38 23.75
C ARG A 162 -1.74 21.75 24.35
N ARG A 163 -0.65 22.42 23.95
CA ARG A 163 -0.30 23.77 24.42
C ARG A 163 -1.36 24.82 24.07
N MET A 164 -2.09 24.61 22.98
CA MET A 164 -3.19 25.46 22.54
C MET A 164 -4.56 25.04 23.12
N GLY A 165 -4.58 24.09 24.06
CA GLY A 165 -5.80 23.64 24.74
C GLY A 165 -6.65 22.64 23.93
N PHE A 166 -6.07 22.02 22.90
CA PHE A 166 -6.73 20.96 22.13
C PHE A 166 -6.25 19.58 22.58
N GLU A 167 -7.17 18.62 22.62
CA GLU A 167 -6.84 17.20 22.79
C GLU A 167 -6.56 16.58 21.41
N PRO A 168 -5.32 16.16 21.09
CA PRO A 168 -5.02 15.53 19.82
C PRO A 168 -5.62 14.13 19.73
N ALA A 169 -5.97 13.68 18.52
CA ALA A 169 -6.44 12.31 18.34
C ALA A 169 -5.28 11.32 18.66
N PRO A 170 -5.57 10.09 19.12
CA PRO A 170 -4.55 9.10 19.41
C PRO A 170 -3.55 8.94 18.25
N TYR A 171 -2.27 8.83 18.57
CA TYR A 171 -1.20 8.62 17.62
C TYR A 171 -0.26 7.55 18.19
N ASN A 172 0.15 6.62 17.32
CA ASN A 172 1.11 5.58 17.68
C ASN A 172 0.71 4.76 18.94
N ALA A 173 -0.58 4.45 19.06
CA ALA A 173 -1.12 3.69 20.19
C ALA A 173 -0.67 2.22 20.20
N ASP A 174 -0.44 1.66 19.02
CA ASP A 174 0.09 0.31 18.77
C ASP A 174 1.62 0.22 18.87
N ARG A 175 2.27 1.35 19.10
CA ARG A 175 3.72 1.50 19.28
C ARG A 175 4.58 1.18 18.06
N LYS A 176 4.01 1.21 16.84
CA LYS A 176 4.76 0.92 15.60
C LYS A 176 5.84 1.94 15.28
N MET A 177 5.70 3.18 15.74
CA MET A 177 6.75 4.19 15.58
C MET A 177 7.93 3.96 16.54
N GLN A 178 7.83 3.07 17.54
CA GLN A 178 8.96 2.68 18.39
C GLN A 178 9.82 1.57 17.81
N THR A 179 9.35 0.84 16.81
CA THR A 179 10.15 -0.26 16.25
C THR A 179 11.24 0.30 15.34
N PRO A 180 12.40 -0.35 15.21
CA PRO A 180 13.31 -0.13 14.10
C PRO A 180 12.63 -0.23 12.73
N GLY A 181 13.20 0.44 11.72
CA GLY A 181 12.81 0.31 10.31
C GLY A 181 12.16 1.57 9.75
N PHE A 182 11.87 1.55 8.44
CA PHE A 182 11.35 2.71 7.72
C PHE A 182 9.95 3.13 8.21
N LYS A 183 9.77 4.42 8.44
CA LYS A 183 8.48 5.04 8.77
C LYS A 183 7.87 5.68 7.54
N VAL A 184 6.54 5.67 7.47
CA VAL A 184 5.79 6.22 6.36
C VAL A 184 4.98 7.42 6.85
N LEU A 185 5.35 8.62 6.40
CA LEU A 185 4.72 9.89 6.77
C LEU A 185 5.11 11.00 5.78
N HIS A 186 4.36 12.11 5.75
CA HIS A 186 4.56 13.17 4.74
C HIS A 186 5.52 14.26 5.19
N VAL A 187 5.18 14.95 6.28
CA VAL A 187 6.03 16.00 6.86
C VAL A 187 6.26 15.69 8.32
N THR A 188 7.53 15.62 8.73
CA THR A 188 7.87 15.38 10.13
C THR A 188 7.17 16.39 11.03
N ASP A 189 6.67 15.90 12.16
CA ASP A 189 5.96 16.66 13.20
C ASP A 189 4.61 17.31 12.86
N VAL A 190 4.26 17.59 11.60
CA VAL A 190 3.03 18.35 11.27
C VAL A 190 2.07 17.65 10.30
N ASP A 191 2.56 16.71 9.50
CA ASP A 191 1.74 15.87 8.61
C ASP A 191 2.19 14.41 8.70
N PHE A 192 2.04 13.85 9.91
CA PHE A 192 2.67 12.61 10.33
C PHE A 192 1.72 11.40 10.35
N ARG A 193 0.45 11.58 9.98
CA ARG A 193 -0.56 10.51 10.06
C ARG A 193 -0.62 9.71 8.78
N SER A 194 -0.61 8.39 8.94
CA SER A 194 -0.52 7.43 7.83
C SER A 194 -1.47 6.25 8.05
N ASN A 195 -2.02 5.71 6.98
CA ASN A 195 -2.77 4.45 6.95
C ASN A 195 -1.87 3.23 7.20
N CYS A 196 -0.56 3.37 6.98
CA CYS A 196 0.46 2.35 7.29
C CYS A 196 1.64 3.04 7.98
N ALA A 197 1.89 2.78 9.26
CA ALA A 197 2.88 3.55 10.03
C ALA A 197 4.34 3.24 9.63
N THR A 198 4.56 2.05 9.06
CA THR A 198 5.86 1.52 8.66
C THR A 198 5.82 0.95 7.26
N LEU A 199 6.98 0.82 6.60
CA LEU A 199 7.07 0.14 5.31
C LEU A 199 6.63 -1.34 5.45
N ASP A 200 6.95 -2.00 6.57
CA ASP A 200 6.49 -3.36 6.84
C ASP A 200 4.95 -3.47 6.84
N ASP A 201 4.25 -2.52 7.47
CA ASP A 201 2.78 -2.48 7.43
C ASP A 201 2.26 -2.35 6.00
N ALA A 202 2.86 -1.45 5.21
CA ALA A 202 2.48 -1.24 3.82
C ALA A 202 2.68 -2.52 3.01
N LEU A 203 3.82 -3.20 3.16
CA LEU A 203 4.13 -4.43 2.44
C LEU A 203 3.23 -5.60 2.86
N VAL A 204 2.90 -5.71 4.16
CA VAL A 204 1.90 -6.67 4.65
C VAL A 204 0.55 -6.42 3.97
N GLU A 205 0.08 -5.17 3.96
CA GLU A 205 -1.20 -4.81 3.34
C GLU A 205 -1.21 -5.11 1.83
N LEU A 206 -0.15 -4.72 1.10
CA LEU A 206 0.00 -5.00 -0.32
C LEU A 206 0.05 -6.50 -0.62
N ARG A 207 0.77 -7.28 0.19
CA ARG A 207 0.86 -8.75 0.05
C ARG A 207 -0.52 -9.39 0.25
N GLU A 208 -1.22 -9.02 1.32
CA GLU A 208 -2.54 -9.56 1.63
C GLU A 208 -3.58 -9.19 0.57
N TRP A 209 -3.54 -7.95 0.07
CA TRP A 209 -4.38 -7.53 -1.05
C TRP A 209 -4.07 -8.32 -2.32
N SER A 210 -2.80 -8.48 -2.67
CA SER A 210 -2.35 -9.23 -3.85
C SER A 210 -2.79 -10.69 -3.81
N GLN A 211 -2.72 -11.34 -2.63
CA GLN A 211 -3.18 -12.72 -2.44
C GLN A 211 -4.69 -12.88 -2.64
N ARG A 212 -5.49 -11.89 -2.23
CA ARG A 212 -6.95 -11.88 -2.44
C ARG A 212 -7.34 -11.55 -3.88
N ASN A 213 -6.46 -10.88 -4.63
CA ASN A 213 -6.68 -10.41 -5.99
C ASN A 213 -5.72 -11.07 -6.98
N ALA A 214 -5.72 -12.41 -7.01
CA ALA A 214 -4.83 -13.18 -7.88
C ALA A 214 -4.92 -12.70 -9.35
N GLY A 215 -3.77 -12.44 -9.96
CA GLY A 215 -3.71 -12.00 -11.36
C GLY A 215 -4.07 -10.52 -11.60
N HIS A 216 -4.11 -9.69 -10.54
CA HIS A 216 -4.25 -8.24 -10.68
C HIS A 216 -3.22 -7.66 -11.67
N LEU A 217 -3.57 -6.55 -12.34
CA LEU A 217 -2.58 -5.82 -13.15
C LEU A 217 -1.39 -5.38 -12.28
N PRO A 218 -0.20 -5.24 -12.89
CA PRO A 218 0.98 -4.73 -12.21
C PRO A 218 0.70 -3.42 -11.46
N VAL A 219 1.24 -3.30 -10.25
CA VAL A 219 1.12 -2.08 -9.43
C VAL A 219 2.48 -1.39 -9.35
N ILE A 220 2.52 -0.09 -9.66
CA ILE A 220 3.75 0.71 -9.60
C ILE A 220 3.76 1.48 -8.28
N VAL A 221 4.84 1.39 -7.51
CA VAL A 221 4.99 2.08 -6.23
C VAL A 221 6.20 3.01 -6.29
N THR A 222 5.98 4.31 -6.27
CA THR A 222 7.04 5.31 -6.15
C THR A 222 7.38 5.54 -4.68
N MET A 223 8.65 5.82 -4.39
CA MET A 223 9.13 6.05 -3.03
C MET A 223 10.05 7.26 -2.96
N ASN A 224 9.64 8.27 -2.18
CA ASN A 224 10.50 9.38 -1.79
C ASN A 224 11.29 8.96 -0.54
N LEU A 225 12.59 9.24 -0.50
CA LEU A 225 13.48 8.83 0.59
C LEU A 225 13.87 10.05 1.42
N ASN A 226 12.99 10.47 2.31
CA ASN A 226 13.11 11.75 3.01
C ASN A 226 14.20 11.72 4.11
N ASP A 227 15.17 12.62 3.95
CA ASP A 227 16.25 12.87 4.93
C ASP A 227 16.40 14.36 5.31
N GLN A 228 15.44 15.20 4.91
CA GLN A 228 15.46 16.64 5.20
C GLN A 228 14.49 16.98 6.33
N PRO A 229 14.92 17.80 7.32
CA PRO A 229 14.02 18.25 8.37
C PRO A 229 12.94 19.16 7.77
N ALA A 230 11.76 19.11 8.36
CA ALA A 230 10.69 20.03 8.00
C ALA A 230 11.13 21.50 8.27
N PRO A 231 10.67 22.48 7.48
CA PRO A 231 11.22 23.83 7.47
C PRO A 231 10.67 24.71 8.62
N PHE A 232 10.81 24.27 9.86
CA PHE A 232 10.50 25.05 11.05
C PHE A 232 11.48 24.76 12.21
N PRO A 233 11.60 25.68 13.19
CA PRO A 233 12.58 25.54 14.26
C PRO A 233 12.41 24.25 15.07
N ASN A 234 13.53 23.60 15.36
CA ASN A 234 13.60 22.37 16.16
C ASN A 234 12.83 21.18 15.59
N ALA A 235 12.53 21.15 14.28
CA ALA A 235 11.95 20.00 13.61
C ALA A 235 12.74 18.71 13.92
N THR A 236 12.04 17.59 14.02
CA THR A 236 12.66 16.26 14.13
C THR A 236 13.60 16.06 12.94
N GLU A 237 14.88 15.86 13.24
CA GLU A 237 15.93 15.66 12.24
C GLU A 237 15.87 14.22 11.70
N PRO A 238 15.66 14.02 10.39
CA PRO A 238 15.67 12.68 9.81
C PRO A 238 17.04 12.02 9.81
N ALA A 239 17.08 10.69 9.75
CA ALA A 239 18.32 9.99 9.45
C ALA A 239 18.66 10.13 7.95
N PRO A 240 19.96 10.23 7.59
CA PRO A 240 20.37 10.26 6.19
C PRO A 240 20.15 8.92 5.50
N PHE A 241 19.72 8.94 4.24
CA PHE A 241 19.64 7.74 3.40
C PHE A 241 21.01 7.43 2.78
N GLY A 242 21.89 6.81 3.57
CA GLY A 242 23.17 6.28 3.09
C GLY A 242 23.06 4.87 2.51
N ALA A 243 24.17 4.35 1.97
CA ALA A 243 24.25 3.01 1.35
C ALA A 243 23.63 1.89 2.21
N ALA A 244 23.90 1.86 3.52
CA ALA A 244 23.32 0.84 4.41
C ALA A 244 21.80 0.94 4.55
N ALA A 245 21.21 2.13 4.47
CA ALA A 245 19.75 2.29 4.46
C ALA A 245 19.16 1.84 3.12
N LEU A 246 19.85 2.15 2.03
CA LEU A 246 19.48 1.73 0.68
C LEU A 246 19.53 0.20 0.49
N ASP A 247 20.52 -0.48 1.03
CA ASP A 247 20.59 -1.94 1.01
C ASP A 247 19.49 -2.58 1.88
N ARG A 248 19.22 -2.03 3.08
CA ARG A 248 18.09 -2.47 3.91
C ARG A 248 16.75 -2.27 3.22
N LEU A 249 16.61 -1.24 2.37
CA LEU A 249 15.39 -1.01 1.61
C LEU A 249 15.15 -2.14 0.60
N ASP A 250 16.19 -2.58 -0.13
CA ASP A 250 16.10 -3.75 -1.01
C ASP A 250 15.67 -5.00 -0.23
N GLU A 251 16.31 -5.27 0.90
CA GLU A 251 16.01 -6.42 1.76
C GLU A 251 14.57 -6.37 2.27
N THR A 252 14.12 -5.23 2.78
CA THR A 252 12.76 -5.04 3.31
C THR A 252 11.70 -5.30 2.25
N ILE A 253 11.89 -4.80 1.03
CA ILE A 253 10.97 -5.02 -0.10
C ILE A 253 10.92 -6.50 -0.49
N ARG A 254 12.08 -7.15 -0.61
CA ARG A 254 12.17 -8.58 -0.97
C ARG A 254 11.55 -9.49 0.09
N GLU A 255 11.79 -9.21 1.37
CA GLU A 255 11.20 -9.96 2.49
C GLU A 255 9.69 -9.75 2.60
N GLY A 256 9.23 -8.51 2.38
CA GLY A 256 7.83 -8.15 2.49
C GLY A 256 6.95 -8.80 1.40
N LEU A 257 7.42 -8.86 0.16
CA LEU A 257 6.60 -9.31 -0.98
C LEU A 257 7.04 -10.63 -1.64
N SER A 258 8.25 -11.13 -1.35
CA SER A 258 8.93 -12.21 -2.07
C SER A 258 9.24 -11.93 -3.54
N GLU A 259 10.30 -12.56 -4.07
CA GLU A 259 10.84 -12.28 -5.40
C GLU A 259 9.83 -12.48 -6.54
N ASP A 260 8.94 -13.47 -6.41
CA ASP A 260 7.93 -13.82 -7.41
C ASP A 260 6.82 -12.77 -7.57
N ARG A 261 6.73 -11.81 -6.64
CA ARG A 261 5.80 -10.67 -6.70
C ARG A 261 6.49 -9.36 -7.10
N LEU A 262 7.76 -9.40 -7.50
CA LEU A 262 8.50 -8.19 -7.86
C LEU A 262 8.80 -8.17 -9.36
N ILE A 263 8.53 -7.02 -9.98
CA ILE A 263 9.10 -6.65 -11.26
C ILE A 263 10.41 -5.92 -10.94
N THR A 264 11.53 -6.63 -11.00
CA THR A 264 12.86 -6.07 -10.69
C THR A 264 13.57 -5.55 -11.94
N PRO A 265 14.59 -4.68 -11.80
CA PRO A 265 15.49 -4.33 -12.89
C PRO A 265 16.08 -5.55 -13.61
N ASP A 266 16.47 -6.59 -12.87
CA ASP A 266 17.01 -7.83 -13.45
C ASP A 266 15.99 -8.60 -14.27
N LEU A 267 14.73 -8.67 -13.83
CA LEU A 267 13.66 -9.29 -14.60
C LEU A 267 13.47 -8.58 -15.95
N VAL A 268 13.49 -7.25 -15.95
CA VAL A 268 13.32 -6.45 -17.17
C VAL A 268 14.57 -6.51 -18.06
N ARG A 269 15.76 -6.48 -17.46
CA ARG A 269 17.04 -6.55 -18.16
C ARG A 269 17.23 -7.91 -18.84
N GLY A 270 16.90 -9.00 -18.17
CA GLY A 270 17.19 -10.36 -18.64
C GLY A 270 18.69 -10.55 -18.89
N ASP A 271 19.03 -11.08 -20.06
CA ASP A 271 20.40 -11.30 -20.54
C ASP A 271 21.03 -10.09 -21.28
N ALA A 272 20.35 -8.94 -21.34
CA ALA A 272 20.91 -7.76 -21.98
C ALA A 272 22.06 -7.16 -21.16
N GLU A 273 23.03 -6.54 -21.83
CA GLU A 273 24.18 -5.90 -21.17
C GLU A 273 23.75 -4.79 -20.20
N THR A 274 22.73 -4.01 -20.59
CA THR A 274 22.18 -2.94 -19.76
C THR A 274 20.65 -2.95 -19.78
N LEU A 275 20.05 -2.43 -18.71
CA LEU A 275 18.61 -2.25 -18.57
C LEU A 275 18.08 -1.32 -19.66
N ALA A 276 18.78 -0.21 -19.91
CA ALA A 276 18.44 0.71 -20.99
C ALA A 276 18.44 0.02 -22.38
N ALA A 277 19.40 -0.87 -22.65
CA ALA A 277 19.41 -1.67 -23.88
C ALA A 277 18.22 -2.64 -23.95
N ALA A 278 17.87 -3.31 -22.85
CA ALA A 278 16.70 -4.18 -22.80
C ALA A 278 15.40 -3.43 -23.13
N ILE A 279 15.19 -2.24 -22.54
CA ILE A 279 14.03 -1.39 -22.80
C ILE A 279 13.99 -0.95 -24.27
N ARG A 280 15.12 -0.54 -24.84
CA ARG A 280 15.19 -0.08 -26.23
C ARG A 280 14.93 -1.21 -27.23
N ASP A 281 15.55 -2.37 -27.02
CA ASP A 281 15.62 -3.42 -28.05
C ASP A 281 14.49 -4.44 -27.92
N ARG A 282 14.05 -4.76 -26.69
CA ARG A 282 12.94 -5.70 -26.42
C ARG A 282 11.67 -5.03 -25.92
N GLY A 283 11.81 -3.91 -25.22
CA GLY A 283 10.71 -3.26 -24.50
C GLY A 283 10.42 -3.92 -23.16
N TRP A 284 9.45 -3.34 -22.45
CA TRP A 284 9.00 -3.82 -21.14
C TRP A 284 8.33 -5.21 -21.24
N PRO A 285 8.29 -6.01 -20.16
CA PRO A 285 7.58 -7.29 -20.11
C PRO A 285 6.12 -7.19 -20.56
N ARG A 286 5.56 -8.30 -21.07
CA ARG A 286 4.12 -8.36 -21.39
C ARG A 286 3.34 -8.30 -20.09
N VAL A 287 2.17 -7.65 -20.12
CA VAL A 287 1.30 -7.52 -18.95
C VAL A 287 0.99 -8.89 -18.36
N ASP A 288 0.66 -9.87 -19.21
CA ASP A 288 0.28 -11.22 -18.78
C ASP A 288 1.42 -11.98 -18.07
N ASP A 289 2.69 -11.63 -18.34
CA ASP A 289 3.86 -12.25 -17.71
C ASP A 289 4.17 -11.68 -16.32
N VAL A 290 3.66 -10.49 -16.00
CA VAL A 290 3.94 -9.77 -14.75
C VAL A 290 2.70 -9.45 -13.92
N ARG A 291 1.56 -10.10 -14.22
CA ARG A 291 0.35 -10.01 -13.39
C ARG A 291 0.64 -10.48 -11.96
N GLY A 292 0.01 -9.83 -10.99
CA GLY A 292 0.20 -10.15 -9.57
C GLY A 292 1.49 -9.57 -8.96
N GLN A 293 2.24 -8.76 -9.71
CA GLN A 293 3.54 -8.23 -9.29
C GLN A 293 3.52 -6.71 -9.06
N PHE A 294 4.54 -6.24 -8.34
CA PHE A 294 4.78 -4.86 -7.97
C PHE A 294 6.10 -4.37 -8.55
N LEU A 295 6.12 -3.16 -9.09
CA LEU A 295 7.32 -2.46 -9.54
C LEU A 295 7.59 -1.30 -8.58
N PHE A 296 8.77 -1.25 -7.98
CA PHE A 296 9.14 -0.17 -7.06
C PHE A 296 10.15 0.80 -7.70
N VAL A 297 10.00 2.09 -7.43
CA VAL A 297 10.84 3.15 -8.00
C VAL A 297 11.28 4.09 -6.88
N ILE A 298 12.59 4.34 -6.78
CA ILE A 298 13.13 5.45 -5.98
C ILE A 298 12.93 6.76 -6.75
N ASP A 299 12.13 7.67 -6.21
CA ASP A 299 11.95 9.04 -6.72
C ASP A 299 12.97 9.99 -6.09
N GLU A 300 14.26 9.74 -6.34
CA GLU A 300 15.35 10.57 -5.83
C GLU A 300 16.42 10.78 -6.90
N GLY A 301 17.03 11.96 -6.87
CA GLY A 301 18.19 12.29 -7.69
C GLY A 301 19.49 12.32 -6.88
N GLY A 302 20.50 12.96 -7.45
CA GLY A 302 21.71 13.35 -6.72
C GLY A 302 22.45 12.18 -6.05
N MET A 303 22.85 12.39 -4.78
CA MET A 303 23.67 11.42 -4.05
C MET A 303 22.94 10.11 -3.75
N LYS A 304 21.66 10.14 -3.34
CA LYS A 304 20.92 8.91 -3.01
C LYS A 304 20.85 7.95 -4.18
N ARG A 305 20.53 8.47 -5.37
CA ARG A 305 20.52 7.66 -6.59
C ARG A 305 21.91 7.16 -6.95
N ARG A 306 22.94 8.02 -6.84
CA ARG A 306 24.32 7.62 -7.10
C ARG A 306 24.73 6.46 -6.19
N ASP A 307 24.45 6.58 -4.89
CA ASP A 307 24.81 5.59 -3.88
C ASP A 307 24.02 4.28 -4.07
N TYR A 308 22.77 4.36 -4.53
CA TYR A 308 21.98 3.17 -4.88
C TYR A 308 22.54 2.42 -6.10
N VAL A 309 23.06 3.16 -7.10
CA VAL A 309 23.65 2.57 -8.32
C VAL A 309 25.08 2.09 -8.09
N ASP A 310 25.82 2.68 -7.14
CA ASP A 310 27.21 2.32 -6.88
C ASP A 310 27.36 0.83 -6.52
N GLY A 311 28.31 0.14 -7.16
CA GLY A 311 28.46 -1.32 -7.04
C GLY A 311 27.41 -2.16 -7.79
N HIS A 312 26.37 -1.54 -8.34
CA HIS A 312 25.25 -2.21 -9.02
C HIS A 312 25.04 -1.63 -10.44
N PRO A 313 26.02 -1.74 -11.35
CA PRO A 313 25.91 -1.19 -12.70
C PRO A 313 24.67 -1.76 -13.40
N SER A 314 23.92 -0.90 -14.07
CA SER A 314 22.64 -1.23 -14.69
C SER A 314 21.60 -1.77 -13.69
N LEU A 315 21.69 -1.39 -12.41
CA LEU A 315 20.84 -1.86 -11.30
C LEU A 315 20.90 -3.39 -11.08
N CYS A 316 22.00 -4.03 -11.45
CA CYS A 316 22.21 -5.47 -11.23
C CYS A 316 22.02 -5.84 -9.75
N GLY A 317 21.12 -6.79 -9.45
CA GLY A 317 20.84 -7.26 -8.08
C GLY A 317 19.95 -6.33 -7.24
N ARG A 318 19.62 -5.13 -7.71
CA ARG A 318 18.73 -4.19 -7.01
C ARG A 318 17.27 -4.61 -7.12
N ALA A 319 16.46 -4.29 -6.11
CA ALA A 319 15.03 -4.59 -6.12
C ALA A 319 14.22 -3.46 -6.78
N LEU A 320 14.70 -2.22 -6.70
CA LEU A 320 13.99 -1.02 -7.15
C LEU A 320 14.61 -0.45 -8.42
N PHE A 321 13.78 0.20 -9.22
CA PHE A 321 14.22 1.10 -10.28
C PHE A 321 14.60 2.47 -9.71
N THR A 322 15.37 3.24 -10.47
CA THR A 322 15.71 4.63 -10.16
C THR A 322 15.23 5.57 -11.26
N THR A 323 15.09 6.86 -10.94
CA THR A 323 14.89 7.94 -11.91
C THR A 323 16.22 8.38 -12.54
N SER A 324 16.97 7.43 -13.11
CA SER A 324 18.27 7.70 -13.75
C SER A 324 18.12 8.51 -15.06
N GLU A 325 19.10 9.36 -15.36
CA GLU A 325 19.05 10.19 -16.56
C GLU A 325 18.97 9.36 -17.84
N PRO A 326 18.14 9.76 -18.82
CA PRO A 326 18.12 9.15 -20.13
C PRO A 326 19.51 9.02 -20.75
N GLY A 327 19.85 7.83 -21.23
CA GLY A 327 21.15 7.51 -21.81
C GLY A 327 22.15 6.86 -20.85
N THR A 328 21.85 6.78 -19.56
CA THR A 328 22.62 5.95 -18.60
C THR A 328 22.19 4.48 -18.69
N PRO A 329 23.07 3.51 -18.34
CA PRO A 329 22.74 2.08 -18.35
C PRO A 329 21.49 1.69 -17.54
N GLU A 330 21.20 2.44 -16.47
CA GLU A 330 20.10 2.24 -15.53
C GLU A 330 18.77 2.87 -15.97
N ALA A 331 18.77 3.67 -17.03
CA ALA A 331 17.60 4.49 -17.40
C ALA A 331 16.44 3.63 -17.94
N ALA A 332 15.35 3.56 -17.17
CA ALA A 332 14.11 2.88 -17.55
C ALA A 332 12.85 3.65 -17.14
N VAL A 333 12.85 4.22 -15.93
CA VAL A 333 11.74 4.99 -15.36
C VAL A 333 12.13 6.45 -15.23
N LEU A 334 11.20 7.36 -15.55
CA LEU A 334 11.38 8.80 -15.41
C LEU A 334 10.20 9.41 -14.66
N ILE A 335 10.48 10.45 -13.87
CA ILE A 335 9.46 11.23 -13.17
C ILE A 335 9.55 12.67 -13.67
N ILE A 336 8.49 13.15 -14.32
CA ILE A 336 8.40 14.49 -14.92
C ILE A 336 7.05 15.08 -14.51
N ASN A 337 7.07 15.97 -13.51
CA ASN A 337 5.87 16.35 -12.77
C ASN A 337 4.94 17.34 -13.47
N ASP A 338 5.42 18.09 -14.46
CA ASP A 338 4.65 19.17 -15.08
C ASP A 338 4.29 18.87 -16.54
N PRO A 339 3.14 18.24 -16.82
CA PRO A 339 2.75 17.91 -18.17
C PRO A 339 2.28 19.12 -18.98
N LEU A 340 1.92 20.25 -18.34
CA LEU A 340 1.56 21.48 -19.04
C LEU A 340 2.81 22.12 -19.65
N ARG A 341 3.90 22.15 -18.90
CA ARG A 341 5.18 22.70 -19.34
C ARG A 341 5.97 21.71 -20.20
N ASP A 342 6.04 20.44 -19.78
CA ASP A 342 6.96 19.45 -20.33
C ASP A 342 6.27 18.39 -21.19
N GLY A 343 4.99 18.57 -21.55
CA GLY A 343 4.19 17.57 -22.25
C GLY A 343 4.84 17.01 -23.54
N GLN A 344 5.50 17.87 -24.33
CA GLN A 344 6.24 17.41 -25.52
C GLN A 344 7.46 16.56 -25.15
N ALA A 345 8.22 16.96 -24.12
CA ALA A 345 9.38 16.21 -23.66
C ALA A 345 8.94 14.85 -23.08
N ILE A 346 7.88 14.82 -22.28
CA ILE A 346 7.28 13.58 -21.77
C ILE A 346 6.93 12.64 -22.92
N ARG A 347 6.22 13.15 -23.94
CA ARG A 347 5.84 12.34 -25.10
C ARG A 347 7.06 11.74 -25.81
N GLN A 348 8.12 12.52 -26.01
CA GLN A 348 9.36 12.01 -26.60
C GLN A 348 9.99 10.89 -25.77
N ARG A 349 9.97 11.00 -24.43
CA ARG A 349 10.48 9.93 -23.55
C ARG A 349 9.62 8.68 -23.63
N VAL A 350 8.31 8.84 -23.64
CA VAL A 350 7.35 7.74 -23.81
C VAL A 350 7.58 7.01 -25.14
N GLU A 351 7.78 7.74 -26.24
CA GLU A 351 8.07 7.18 -27.57
C GLU A 351 9.44 6.46 -27.63
N GLN A 352 10.38 6.84 -26.76
CA GLN A 352 11.68 6.18 -26.58
C GLN A 352 11.59 4.89 -25.73
N GLY A 353 10.42 4.54 -25.20
CA GLY A 353 10.19 3.31 -24.44
C GLY A 353 10.31 3.45 -22.92
N TYR A 354 10.69 4.63 -22.40
CA TYR A 354 10.71 4.89 -20.96
C TYR A 354 9.29 4.79 -20.36
N LEU A 355 9.22 4.33 -19.12
CA LEU A 355 8.01 4.46 -18.29
C LEU A 355 8.06 5.82 -17.60
N VAL A 356 7.07 6.68 -17.84
CA VAL A 356 7.05 8.04 -17.30
C VAL A 356 5.88 8.22 -16.33
N ARG A 357 6.18 8.74 -15.13
CA ARG A 357 5.18 9.26 -14.19
C ARG A 357 5.09 10.77 -14.27
N THR A 358 3.86 11.29 -14.20
CA THR A 358 3.55 12.73 -14.15
C THR A 358 2.37 12.97 -13.20
N ARG A 359 1.95 14.22 -13.04
CA ARG A 359 0.86 14.61 -12.12
C ARG A 359 -0.39 15.09 -12.87
N ALA A 360 -1.57 14.84 -12.30
CA ALA A 360 -2.85 15.41 -12.72
C ALA A 360 -3.19 16.73 -12.02
N ASP A 361 -2.63 16.95 -10.83
CA ASP A 361 -2.85 18.09 -9.94
C ASP A 361 -1.61 18.36 -9.08
N ALA A 362 -1.52 19.57 -8.51
CA ALA A 362 -0.46 19.97 -7.60
C ALA A 362 -0.98 20.89 -6.48
N GLU A 363 -0.50 20.66 -5.26
CA GLU A 363 -0.80 21.51 -4.09
C GLU A 363 -2.30 21.76 -3.86
N THR A 364 -3.16 20.80 -4.24
CA THR A 364 -4.64 20.91 -4.23
C THR A 364 -5.23 22.01 -5.12
N ALA A 365 -4.43 22.73 -5.91
CA ALA A 365 -4.85 23.92 -6.62
C ALA A 365 -5.90 23.61 -7.69
N GLU A 366 -5.65 22.62 -8.54
CA GLU A 366 -6.57 22.17 -9.58
C GLU A 366 -7.90 21.68 -8.99
N ALA A 367 -7.86 20.91 -7.90
CA ALA A 367 -9.05 20.39 -7.26
C ALA A 367 -9.94 21.49 -6.68
N ARG A 368 -9.33 22.51 -6.07
CA ARG A 368 -10.04 23.68 -5.53
C ARG A 368 -10.58 24.61 -6.61
N ALA A 369 -9.96 24.62 -7.79
CA ALA A 369 -10.42 25.38 -8.94
C ALA A 369 -11.42 24.61 -9.83
N GLY A 370 -11.51 23.28 -9.68
CA GLY A 370 -12.22 22.42 -10.63
C GLY A 370 -11.54 22.37 -12.01
N ASP A 371 -10.21 22.55 -12.06
CA ASP A 371 -9.45 22.65 -13.30
C ASP A 371 -8.80 21.32 -13.71
N HIS A 372 -9.27 20.73 -14.81
CA HIS A 372 -8.72 19.49 -15.35
C HIS A 372 -7.58 19.69 -16.37
N SER A 373 -7.12 20.92 -16.61
CA SER A 373 -6.12 21.22 -17.65
C SER A 373 -4.84 20.37 -17.54
N ARG A 374 -4.28 20.24 -16.34
CA ARG A 374 -3.09 19.40 -16.09
C ARG A 374 -3.36 17.91 -16.30
N PHE A 375 -4.54 17.42 -15.88
CA PHE A 375 -4.96 16.04 -16.16
C PHE A 375 -5.15 15.79 -17.67
N ASP A 376 -5.69 16.74 -18.41
CA ASP A 376 -5.85 16.63 -19.85
C ASP A 376 -4.48 16.55 -20.54
N ALA A 377 -3.53 17.37 -20.11
CA ALA A 377 -2.16 17.33 -20.61
C ALA A 377 -1.46 16.00 -20.29
N SER A 378 -1.59 15.47 -19.06
CA SER A 378 -0.98 14.19 -18.66
C SER A 378 -1.51 13.00 -19.46
N ARG A 379 -2.81 13.01 -19.75
CA ARG A 379 -3.47 11.99 -20.59
C ARG A 379 -2.94 12.00 -22.01
N VAL A 380 -2.78 13.17 -22.61
CA VAL A 380 -2.43 13.33 -24.04
C VAL A 380 -0.93 13.15 -24.30
N CYS A 381 -0.07 13.54 -23.35
CA CYS A 381 1.37 13.36 -23.51
C CYS A 381 1.81 11.88 -23.41
N GLY A 382 0.94 11.00 -22.90
CA GLY A 382 1.16 9.56 -22.87
C GLY A 382 2.02 9.07 -21.70
N ALA A 383 2.24 9.87 -20.67
CA ALA A 383 2.84 9.38 -19.42
C ALA A 383 2.06 8.16 -18.92
N GLN A 384 2.75 7.06 -18.60
CA GLN A 384 2.13 5.81 -18.20
C GLN A 384 1.50 5.89 -16.81
N VAL A 385 2.08 6.66 -15.89
CA VAL A 385 1.55 6.83 -14.54
C VAL A 385 1.11 8.28 -14.36
N ILE A 386 -0.14 8.48 -13.98
CA ILE A 386 -0.71 9.80 -13.68
C ILE A 386 -1.06 9.81 -12.18
N SER A 387 -0.26 10.50 -11.38
CA SER A 387 -0.47 10.66 -9.94
C SER A 387 -1.42 11.81 -9.63
N THR A 388 -2.28 11.65 -8.63
CA THR A 388 -3.29 12.64 -8.20
C THR A 388 -3.51 12.59 -6.70
N ASP A 389 -3.77 13.73 -6.06
CA ASP A 389 -4.27 13.78 -4.68
C ASP A 389 -5.81 13.49 -4.62
N TYR A 390 -6.49 13.45 -5.77
CA TYR A 390 -7.96 13.39 -5.90
C TYR A 390 -8.44 12.32 -6.89
N PRO A 391 -8.14 11.03 -6.69
CA PRO A 391 -8.77 9.95 -7.47
C PRO A 391 -10.28 9.84 -7.19
N LEU A 392 -10.73 10.38 -6.06
CA LEU A 392 -12.12 10.53 -5.64
C LEU A 392 -12.40 12.01 -5.36
N PRO A 393 -13.66 12.47 -5.53
CA PRO A 393 -14.01 13.85 -5.22
C PRO A 393 -13.99 14.12 -3.72
N ASP A 394 -13.58 15.33 -3.36
CA ASP A 394 -13.75 15.87 -2.01
C ASP A 394 -14.91 16.87 -1.99
N GLU A 395 -16.03 16.44 -1.42
CA GLU A 395 -17.27 17.23 -1.31
C GLU A 395 -17.07 18.58 -0.60
N ARG A 396 -16.04 18.71 0.26
CA ARG A 396 -15.72 19.98 0.94
C ARG A 396 -15.31 21.09 -0.04
N LEU A 397 -14.80 20.71 -1.21
CA LEU A 397 -14.34 21.66 -2.22
C LEU A 397 -15.49 22.19 -3.09
N GLY A 398 -16.59 21.45 -3.21
CA GLY A 398 -17.76 21.84 -4.01
C GLY A 398 -17.52 21.91 -5.52
N THR A 399 -16.37 21.47 -6.01
CA THR A 399 -15.99 21.48 -7.44
C THR A 399 -16.36 20.17 -8.14
N GLY A 400 -16.54 19.07 -7.39
CA GLY A 400 -16.70 17.74 -7.95
C GLY A 400 -15.44 17.21 -8.66
N TYR A 401 -14.29 17.86 -8.46
CA TYR A 401 -13.04 17.48 -9.10
C TYR A 401 -12.65 16.05 -8.70
N SER A 402 -12.41 15.20 -9.69
CA SER A 402 -11.85 13.87 -9.50
C SER A 402 -11.09 13.43 -10.75
N VAL A 403 -10.07 12.60 -10.56
CA VAL A 403 -9.20 12.14 -11.63
C VAL A 403 -9.50 10.67 -11.93
N ALA A 404 -10.20 10.44 -13.04
CA ALA A 404 -10.50 9.14 -13.60
C ALA A 404 -10.52 9.23 -15.14
N PHE A 405 -10.29 8.12 -15.83
CA PHE A 405 -10.55 8.02 -17.27
C PHE A 405 -12.06 7.89 -17.55
N GLU A 406 -12.39 7.85 -18.84
CA GLU A 406 -13.77 7.66 -19.31
C GLU A 406 -14.43 6.43 -18.65
N GLY A 407 -15.70 6.58 -18.26
CA GLY A 407 -16.44 5.53 -17.56
C GLY A 407 -16.02 5.31 -16.11
N GLY A 408 -15.19 6.19 -15.53
CA GLY A 408 -14.69 6.05 -14.16
C GLY A 408 -13.55 5.03 -14.03
N ALA A 409 -12.91 4.65 -15.13
CA ALA A 409 -11.80 3.70 -15.11
C ALA A 409 -10.48 4.33 -14.64
N TYR A 410 -9.63 3.57 -13.96
CA TYR A 410 -8.29 4.01 -13.55
C TYR A 410 -7.16 3.43 -14.40
N VAL A 411 -7.49 2.58 -15.36
CA VAL A 411 -6.54 1.99 -16.31
C VAL A 411 -7.11 2.08 -17.72
N ARG A 412 -6.27 2.43 -18.69
CA ARG A 412 -6.59 2.39 -20.11
C ARG A 412 -5.37 2.00 -20.95
N ARG A 413 -5.58 1.76 -22.25
CA ARG A 413 -4.50 1.66 -23.23
C ARG A 413 -3.82 3.01 -23.39
N ASN A 414 -2.49 3.02 -23.38
CA ASN A 414 -1.72 4.24 -23.55
C ASN A 414 -1.92 4.82 -24.96
N PRO A 415 -2.34 6.09 -25.11
CA PRO A 415 -2.69 6.67 -26.41
C PRO A 415 -1.47 6.94 -27.32
N VAL A 416 -0.25 6.78 -26.81
CA VAL A 416 1.00 6.94 -27.56
C VAL A 416 1.59 5.58 -27.90
N THR A 417 1.78 4.71 -26.90
CA THR A 417 2.52 3.44 -27.07
C THR A 417 1.65 2.24 -27.43
N ALA A 418 0.33 2.29 -27.21
CA ALA A 418 -0.59 1.18 -27.51
C ALA A 418 -1.34 1.35 -28.86
N THR A 419 -0.92 2.29 -29.70
CA THR A 419 -1.55 2.59 -31.01
C THR A 419 -1.07 1.68 -32.14
N LYS A 420 0.00 0.90 -31.91
CA LYS A 420 0.48 -0.10 -32.87
C LYS A 420 -0.32 -1.39 -32.67
N THR A 421 -1.15 -1.75 -33.66
CA THR A 421 -1.60 -3.13 -33.82
C THR A 421 -0.39 -4.04 -33.72
N PRO A 422 -0.44 -5.18 -32.99
CA PRO A 422 0.68 -6.12 -32.99
C PRO A 422 1.01 -6.43 -34.45
N ALA A 423 2.20 -6.07 -34.92
CA ALA A 423 2.76 -6.78 -36.05
C ALA A 423 2.75 -8.24 -35.63
N SER A 424 2.10 -9.11 -36.41
CA SER A 424 2.05 -10.53 -36.16
C SER A 424 3.45 -11.03 -35.79
N ASP A 425 3.65 -11.41 -34.54
CA ASP A 425 4.88 -12.02 -34.07
C ASP A 425 5.09 -13.30 -34.91
N PRO A 426 6.24 -13.48 -35.59
CA PRO A 426 6.53 -14.71 -36.32
C PRO A 426 6.73 -15.93 -35.39
N ALA A 427 6.60 -15.75 -34.07
CA ALA A 427 6.77 -16.80 -33.06
C ALA A 427 5.46 -17.46 -32.59
N ALA A 428 4.30 -17.04 -33.12
CA ALA A 428 3.07 -17.80 -32.92
C ALA A 428 3.04 -18.99 -33.89
N SER A 429 3.78 -20.06 -33.58
CA SER A 429 3.56 -21.34 -34.24
C SER A 429 2.23 -21.90 -33.77
N ASP A 430 1.29 -22.04 -34.70
CA ASP A 430 0.00 -22.71 -34.50
C ASP A 430 0.18 -24.07 -33.82
N PRO A 431 -0.73 -24.47 -32.90
CA PRO A 431 -0.74 -25.83 -32.39
C PRO A 431 -1.03 -26.81 -33.53
N PRO A 432 -0.38 -27.99 -33.56
CA PRO A 432 -0.57 -28.95 -34.64
C PRO A 432 -2.03 -29.40 -34.69
N ALA A 433 -2.62 -29.23 -35.87
CA ALA A 433 -3.96 -29.70 -36.18
C ALA A 433 -4.07 -31.21 -35.91
N SER A 434 -4.91 -31.57 -34.96
CA SER A 434 -5.39 -32.95 -34.80
C SER A 434 -6.10 -33.37 -36.09
N SER A 435 -5.48 -34.29 -36.82
CA SER A 435 -6.03 -34.93 -38.02
C SER A 435 -6.87 -36.17 -37.62
N PRO A 436 -7.77 -36.63 -38.50
CA PRO A 436 -9.14 -37.05 -38.18
C PRO A 436 -9.32 -38.44 -37.55
#